data_AF-A0A519RWW6-F1
#
_entry.id   AF-A0A519RWW6-F1
#
_cell.length_a   1.000
_cell.length_b   1.000
_cell.length_c   1.000
_cell.angle_alpha   90.00
_cell.angle_beta   90.00
_cell.angle_gamma   90.00
#
_symmetry.space_group_name_H-M   'P 1'
#
loop_
_entity.id
_entity.type
_entity.pdbx_description
1 polymer ?
#
loop_
_entity_poly.entity_id
_entity_poly.type
_entity_poly.pdbx_seq_one_letter_code
_entity_poly.pdbx_strand_id
1 'polypeptide(L)'
;MKTQNLGYPRIGNQRQLKKACELYWAGKISLADLKVVGRSIKEQNWQTQLDAGIDLIPCNDFSYYDQILDASLLLGVIPQRYSPVLSQIKSNNEIDLYFAMARGYQKDGLDITAMEMTKWLDTNYHYIVPEFTAAQEFKIFHENIFGEYNNAKQL
;
A
#
# COMPACT_ATOMS: atom_id res chain seq x y z
N MET A 1 27.90 13.91 12.97
CA MET A 1 27.48 12.66 12.28
C MET A 1 25.97 12.77 12.11
N LYS A 2 25.40 12.41 10.96
CA LYS A 2 23.95 12.39 10.75
C LYS A 2 23.36 11.03 11.12
N THR A 3 22.14 11.03 11.63
CA THR A 3 21.32 9.87 11.95
C THR A 3 20.28 9.61 10.86
N GLN A 4 20.00 8.35 10.58
CA GLN A 4 19.04 7.96 9.54
C GLN A 4 18.21 6.77 10.02
N ASN A 5 16.93 6.80 9.69
CA ASN A 5 16.07 5.63 9.73
C ASN A 5 15.71 5.20 8.29
N LEU A 6 15.65 3.88 8.04
CA LEU A 6 15.35 3.32 6.73
C LEU A 6 13.86 2.99 6.55
N GLY A 7 13.09 2.95 7.63
CA GLY A 7 11.65 2.72 7.60
C GLY A 7 11.07 2.68 9.01
N TYR A 8 9.78 2.98 9.13
CA TYR A 8 9.08 3.01 10.40
C TYR A 8 7.86 2.06 10.38
N PRO A 9 7.55 1.36 11.49
CA PRO A 9 6.40 0.47 11.54
C PRO A 9 5.07 1.19 11.22
N ARG A 10 4.40 0.75 10.15
CA ARG A 10 3.17 1.37 9.64
C ARG A 10 1.86 0.92 10.30
N ILE A 11 1.91 -0.09 11.16
CA ILE A 11 0.70 -0.72 11.72
C ILE A 11 -0.04 0.21 12.70
N GLY A 12 0.67 1.17 13.30
CA GLY A 12 0.21 2.07 14.35
C GLY A 12 0.20 1.40 15.75
N ASN A 13 0.34 2.22 16.80
CA ASN A 13 0.50 1.77 18.20
C ASN A 13 -0.61 0.83 18.70
N GLN A 14 -1.80 0.88 18.12
CA GLN A 14 -2.97 0.06 18.47
C GLN A 14 -3.51 -0.73 17.28
N ARG A 15 -2.64 -1.00 16.29
CA ARG A 15 -2.99 -1.66 15.03
C ARG A 15 -4.09 -0.94 14.25
N GLN A 16 -4.06 0.40 14.25
CA GLN A 16 -5.07 1.23 13.58
C GLN A 16 -5.18 0.89 12.09
N LEU A 17 -4.04 0.66 11.42
CA LEU A 17 -4.03 0.31 9.99
C LEU A 17 -4.77 -1.00 9.72
N LYS A 18 -4.49 -2.04 10.52
CA LYS A 18 -5.18 -3.33 10.41
C LYS A 18 -6.69 -3.16 10.53
N LYS A 19 -7.15 -2.48 11.59
CA LYS A 19 -8.57 -2.26 11.85
C LYS A 19 -9.24 -1.49 10.70
N ALA A 20 -8.60 -0.44 10.20
CA ALA A 20 -9.15 0.35 9.11
C ALA A 20 -9.24 -0.45 7.80
N CYS A 21 -8.18 -1.19 7.44
CA CYS A 21 -8.21 -2.06 6.27
C CYS A 21 -9.33 -3.11 6.37
N GLU A 22 -9.47 -3.79 7.52
CA GLU A 22 -10.54 -4.78 7.74
C GLU A 22 -11.95 -4.17 7.67
N LEU A 23 -12.14 -2.97 8.22
CA LEU A 23 -13.41 -2.25 8.12
C LEU A 23 -13.71 -1.85 6.67
N TYR A 24 -12.70 -1.40 5.93
CA TYR A 24 -12.85 -1.04 4.51
C TYR A 24 -13.23 -2.27 3.67
N TRP A 25 -12.56 -3.41 3.87
CA TRP A 25 -12.89 -4.65 3.17
C TRP A 25 -14.29 -5.17 3.50
N ALA A 26 -14.76 -4.92 4.72
CA ALA A 26 -16.13 -5.22 5.15
C ALA A 26 -17.18 -4.18 4.69
N GLY A 27 -16.78 -3.14 3.94
CA GLY A 27 -17.67 -2.07 3.49
C GLY A 27 -18.22 -1.17 4.61
N LYS A 28 -17.55 -1.16 5.77
CA LYS A 28 -18.00 -0.42 6.97
C LYS A 28 -17.47 1.01 7.05
N ILE A 29 -16.41 1.32 6.29
CA ILE A 29 -15.86 2.67 6.16
C ILE A 29 -15.60 2.99 4.69
N SER A 30 -15.59 4.27 4.34
CA SER A 30 -15.30 4.72 2.99
C SER A 30 -13.79 4.70 2.71
N LEU A 31 -13.42 4.85 1.43
CA LEU A 31 -12.02 5.09 1.04
C LEU A 31 -11.47 6.39 1.67
N ALA A 32 -12.31 7.42 1.81
CA ALA A 32 -11.91 8.67 2.45
C ALA A 32 -11.50 8.42 3.91
N ASP A 33 -12.28 7.64 4.65
CA ASP A 33 -11.99 7.29 6.04
C ASP A 33 -10.69 6.45 6.15
N LEU A 34 -10.49 5.48 5.25
CA LEU A 34 -9.26 4.70 5.18
C LEU A 34 -8.03 5.60 4.93
N LYS A 35 -8.17 6.58 4.03
CA LYS A 35 -7.12 7.58 3.73
C LYS A 35 -6.82 8.47 4.92
N VAL A 36 -7.84 8.91 5.67
CA VAL A 36 -7.66 9.68 6.90
C VAL A 36 -6.85 8.89 7.93
N VAL A 37 -7.17 7.61 8.15
CA VAL A 37 -6.39 6.76 9.07
C VAL A 37 -4.94 6.62 8.61
N GLY A 38 -4.71 6.32 7.33
CA GLY A 38 -3.36 6.21 6.78
C GLY A 38 -2.55 7.50 6.93
N ARG A 39 -3.17 8.65 6.64
CA ARG A 39 -2.56 9.97 6.84
C ARG A 39 -2.18 10.22 8.29
N SER A 40 -3.10 9.97 9.23
CA SER A 40 -2.85 10.17 10.66
C SER A 40 -1.68 9.33 11.18
N ILE A 41 -1.56 8.07 10.74
CA ILE A 41 -0.45 7.20 11.11
C ILE A 41 0.89 7.77 10.60
N LYS A 42 0.94 8.21 9.34
CA LYS A 42 2.17 8.77 8.75
C LYS A 42 2.60 10.05 9.47
N GLU A 43 1.68 10.99 9.71
CA GLU A 43 1.95 12.23 10.44
C GLU A 43 2.49 11.95 11.86
N GLN A 44 1.87 11.01 12.58
CA GLN A 44 2.35 10.59 13.91
C GLN A 44 3.75 9.96 13.86
N ASN A 45 4.02 9.11 12.87
CA ASN A 45 5.30 8.43 12.71
C ASN A 45 6.42 9.42 12.33
N TRP A 46 6.13 10.39 11.47
CA TRP A 46 7.08 11.46 11.12
C TRP A 46 7.36 12.37 12.31
N GLN A 47 6.32 12.83 13.02
CA GLN A 47 6.48 13.65 14.22
C GLN A 47 7.29 12.93 15.30
N THR A 48 7.03 11.64 15.53
CA THR A 48 7.79 10.84 16.51
C THR A 48 9.28 10.79 16.18
N GLN A 49 9.64 10.67 14.90
CA GLN A 49 11.03 10.62 14.47
C GLN A 49 11.71 12.00 14.51
N LEU A 50 10.96 13.08 14.21
CA LEU A 50 11.41 14.46 14.39
C LEU A 50 11.71 14.76 15.86
N ASP A 51 10.78 14.41 16.75
CA ASP A 51 10.90 14.62 18.20
C ASP A 51 12.07 13.81 18.78
N ALA A 52 12.40 12.66 18.17
CA ALA A 52 13.55 11.84 18.52
C ALA A 52 14.90 12.39 17.96
N GLY A 53 14.87 13.45 17.15
CA GLY A 53 16.06 14.09 16.59
C GLY A 53 16.70 13.35 15.40
N ILE A 54 15.95 12.54 14.65
CA ILE A 54 16.46 11.85 13.46
C ILE A 54 16.68 12.85 12.30
N ASP A 55 17.90 12.88 11.74
CA ASP A 55 18.25 13.83 10.66
C ASP A 55 17.64 13.45 9.31
N LEU A 56 17.56 12.16 9.00
CA LEU A 56 17.06 11.62 7.73
C LEU A 56 15.89 10.66 8.00
N ILE A 57 14.68 11.17 7.86
CA ILE A 57 13.43 10.46 8.11
C ILE A 57 12.91 9.84 6.80
N PRO A 58 12.51 8.56 6.80
CA PRO A 58 11.99 7.91 5.60
C PRO A 58 10.62 8.45 5.21
N CYS A 59 10.38 8.48 3.91
CA CYS A 59 9.05 8.62 3.32
C CYS A 59 8.85 7.47 2.33
N ASN A 60 7.58 7.12 2.04
CA ASN A 60 7.20 5.99 1.19
C ASN A 60 7.52 4.59 1.79
N ASP A 61 7.78 4.52 3.10
CA ASP A 61 7.86 3.29 3.89
C ASP A 61 6.46 2.79 4.35
N PHE A 62 5.48 3.70 4.42
CA PHE A 62 4.08 3.35 4.64
C PHE A 62 3.47 2.62 3.43
N SER A 63 2.61 1.66 3.72
CA SER A 63 1.83 0.89 2.74
C SER A 63 0.52 0.41 3.37
N TYR A 64 -0.53 0.30 2.58
CA TYR A 64 -1.79 -0.29 3.05
C TYR A 64 -1.73 -1.81 3.18
N TYR A 65 -0.79 -2.47 2.49
CA TYR A 65 -0.64 -3.91 2.56
C TYR A 65 0.82 -4.35 2.46
N ASP A 66 1.51 -4.02 1.38
CA ASP A 66 2.90 -4.39 1.09
C ASP A 66 3.61 -3.39 0.16
N GLN A 67 4.85 -3.02 0.50
CA GLN A 67 5.64 -2.06 -0.26
C GLN A 67 6.14 -2.59 -1.62
N ILE A 68 6.31 -3.91 -1.77
CA ILE A 68 6.66 -4.50 -3.08
C ILE A 68 5.43 -4.49 -4.00
N LEU A 69 4.24 -4.71 -3.43
CA LEU A 69 2.99 -4.50 -4.13
C LEU A 69 2.79 -3.04 -4.55
N ASP A 70 3.14 -2.07 -3.70
CA ASP A 70 3.08 -0.64 -4.05
C ASP A 70 3.97 -0.33 -5.26
N ALA A 71 5.18 -0.92 -5.31
CA ALA A 71 6.07 -0.77 -6.45
C ALA A 71 5.51 -1.42 -7.73
N SER A 72 4.88 -2.59 -7.61
CA SER A 72 4.19 -3.24 -8.73
C SER A 72 3.07 -2.34 -9.27
N LEU A 73 2.27 -1.75 -8.39
CA LEU A 73 1.18 -0.84 -8.77
C LEU A 73 1.72 0.46 -9.38
N LEU A 74 2.78 1.07 -8.81
CA LEU A 74 3.45 2.26 -9.35
C LEU A 74 3.88 2.03 -10.80
N LEU A 75 4.51 0.89 -11.09
CA LEU A 75 5.09 0.58 -12.39
C LEU A 75 4.12 -0.06 -13.40
N GLY A 76 2.85 -0.23 -13.02
CA GLY A 76 1.84 -0.86 -13.88
C GLY A 76 2.03 -2.37 -14.06
N VAL A 77 2.74 -3.02 -13.15
CA VAL A 77 2.94 -4.48 -13.11
C VAL A 77 1.70 -5.12 -12.48
N ILE A 78 0.65 -5.22 -13.31
CA ILE A 78 -0.68 -5.66 -12.90
C ILE A 78 -1.10 -6.81 -13.81
N PRO A 79 -1.22 -8.05 -13.30
CA PRO A 79 -1.65 -9.18 -14.10
C PRO A 79 -3.04 -8.96 -14.73
N GLN A 80 -3.19 -9.38 -16.00
CA GLN A 80 -4.42 -9.14 -16.79
C GLN A 80 -5.69 -9.70 -16.13
N ARG A 81 -5.58 -10.74 -15.29
CA ARG A 81 -6.73 -11.29 -14.55
C ARG A 81 -7.40 -10.29 -13.61
N TYR A 82 -6.70 -9.23 -13.20
CA TYR A 82 -7.26 -8.18 -12.36
C TYR A 82 -7.89 -7.02 -13.13
N SER A 83 -7.75 -6.96 -14.47
CA SER A 83 -8.36 -5.89 -15.28
C SER A 83 -9.88 -5.72 -15.05
N PRO A 84 -10.68 -6.80 -14.89
CA PRO A 84 -12.11 -6.68 -14.58
C PRO A 84 -12.43 -5.91 -13.30
N VAL A 85 -11.52 -5.90 -12.32
CA VAL A 85 -11.72 -5.22 -11.03
C VAL A 85 -11.97 -3.72 -11.22
N LEU A 86 -11.30 -3.09 -12.20
CA LEU A 86 -11.55 -1.68 -12.54
C LEU A 86 -12.48 -1.51 -13.74
N SER A 87 -12.42 -2.41 -14.73
CA SER A 87 -13.16 -2.21 -15.99
C SER A 87 -14.63 -2.60 -15.91
N GLN A 88 -15.01 -3.55 -15.04
CA GLN A 88 -16.39 -4.03 -14.93
C GLN A 88 -17.11 -3.44 -13.71
N ILE A 89 -16.39 -3.13 -12.63
CA ILE A 89 -16.97 -2.67 -11.37
C ILE A 89 -16.75 -1.16 -11.22
N LYS A 90 -17.73 -0.36 -11.66
CA LYS A 90 -17.61 1.11 -11.72
C LYS A 90 -17.37 1.79 -10.37
N SER A 91 -17.74 1.14 -9.26
CA SER A 91 -17.54 1.67 -7.91
C SER A 91 -16.13 1.43 -7.35
N ASN A 92 -15.35 0.55 -7.98
CA ASN A 92 -14.00 0.24 -7.54
C ASN A 92 -13.03 1.35 -7.94
N ASN A 93 -12.01 1.52 -7.10
CA ASN A 93 -10.90 2.45 -7.28
C ASN A 93 -9.58 1.67 -7.33
N GLU A 94 -8.47 2.35 -7.61
CA GLU A 94 -7.13 1.74 -7.65
C GLU A 94 -6.77 0.96 -6.37
N ILE A 95 -7.24 1.40 -5.21
CA ILE A 95 -7.02 0.70 -3.93
C ILE A 95 -7.74 -0.66 -3.88
N ASP A 96 -8.86 -0.82 -4.57
CA ASP A 96 -9.61 -2.07 -4.63
C ASP A 96 -8.88 -3.07 -5.52
N LEU A 97 -8.29 -2.60 -6.63
CA LEU A 97 -7.36 -3.37 -7.45
C LEU A 97 -6.12 -3.81 -6.66
N TYR A 98 -5.51 -2.87 -5.94
CA TYR A 98 -4.38 -3.17 -5.05
C TYR A 98 -4.72 -4.26 -4.03
N PHE A 99 -5.88 -4.15 -3.38
CA PHE A 99 -6.34 -5.15 -2.44
C PHE A 99 -6.76 -6.48 -3.09
N ALA A 100 -7.27 -6.46 -4.32
CA ALA A 100 -7.55 -7.65 -5.11
C ALA A 100 -6.27 -8.43 -5.41
N MET A 101 -5.20 -7.74 -5.78
CA MET A 101 -3.88 -8.34 -5.98
C MET A 101 -3.35 -8.98 -4.69
N ALA A 102 -3.50 -8.28 -3.55
CA ALA A 102 -3.02 -8.74 -2.25
C ALA A 102 -3.77 -9.93 -1.65
N ARG A 103 -5.10 -10.01 -1.84
CA ARG A 103 -5.97 -10.95 -1.09
C ARG A 103 -7.03 -11.65 -1.93
N GLY A 104 -7.01 -11.45 -3.24
CA GLY A 104 -8.04 -11.93 -4.14
C GLY A 104 -9.29 -11.05 -4.12
N TYR A 105 -10.23 -11.38 -5.00
CA TYR A 105 -11.48 -10.67 -5.18
C TYR A 105 -12.59 -11.66 -5.50
N GLN A 106 -13.51 -11.84 -4.55
CA GLN A 106 -14.62 -12.81 -4.61
C GLN A 106 -15.96 -12.11 -4.36
N LYS A 107 -16.29 -11.13 -5.19
CA LYS A 107 -17.53 -10.36 -5.12
C LYS A 107 -17.90 -9.84 -6.50
N ASP A 108 -19.12 -9.32 -6.65
CA ASP A 108 -19.61 -8.70 -7.90
C ASP A 108 -19.50 -9.61 -9.14
N GLY A 109 -19.65 -10.93 -8.95
CA GLY A 109 -19.55 -11.92 -10.03
C GLY A 109 -18.12 -12.26 -10.48
N LEU A 110 -17.11 -11.73 -9.80
CA LEU A 110 -15.70 -12.04 -10.03
C LEU A 110 -15.19 -13.02 -8.96
N ASP A 111 -14.38 -13.98 -9.39
CA ASP A 111 -13.62 -14.89 -8.53
C ASP A 111 -12.17 -14.91 -9.02
N ILE A 112 -11.33 -14.08 -8.40
CA ILE A 112 -9.94 -13.85 -8.78
C ILE A 112 -9.06 -14.16 -7.58
N THR A 113 -8.10 -15.07 -7.74
CA THR A 113 -7.17 -15.45 -6.68
C THR A 113 -6.19 -14.32 -6.35
N ALA A 114 -5.69 -14.31 -5.11
CA ALA A 114 -4.58 -13.43 -4.72
C ALA A 114 -3.30 -13.78 -5.51
N MET A 115 -2.37 -12.83 -5.57
CA MET A 115 -1.00 -13.07 -5.99
C MET A 115 -0.26 -13.92 -4.94
N GLU A 116 0.84 -14.56 -5.37
CA GLU A 116 1.70 -15.30 -4.44
C GLU A 116 2.29 -14.37 -3.38
N MET A 117 2.38 -14.88 -2.15
CA MET A 117 3.03 -14.19 -1.04
C MET A 117 4.13 -15.08 -0.48
N THR A 118 5.34 -14.53 -0.31
CA THR A 118 6.50 -15.28 0.19
C THR A 118 7.29 -14.46 1.22
N LYS A 119 8.19 -15.12 1.96
CA LYS A 119 9.00 -14.47 2.99
C LYS A 119 9.95 -13.45 2.37
N TRP A 120 10.05 -12.30 3.03
CA TRP A 120 11.06 -11.30 2.71
C TRP A 120 12.38 -11.72 3.35
N LEU A 121 13.28 -12.24 2.50
CA LEU A 121 14.58 -12.77 2.92
C LEU A 121 14.42 -13.84 4.01
N ASP A 122 15.18 -13.71 5.10
CA ASP A 122 15.12 -14.57 6.29
C ASP A 122 14.19 -14.03 7.39
N THR A 123 13.38 -13.00 7.10
CA THR A 123 12.46 -12.41 8.06
C THR A 123 11.09 -13.13 8.11
N ASN A 124 10.24 -12.73 9.06
CA ASN A 124 8.82 -13.16 9.11
C ASN A 124 7.87 -12.20 8.39
N TYR A 125 8.38 -11.11 7.81
CA TYR A 125 7.59 -10.27 6.91
C TYR A 125 7.37 -11.04 5.61
N HIS A 126 6.17 -10.93 5.03
CA HIS A 126 5.86 -11.53 3.75
C HIS A 126 5.51 -10.42 2.76
N TYR A 127 5.98 -10.55 1.52
CA TYR A 127 5.71 -9.61 0.45
C TYR A 127 4.95 -10.28 -0.69
N ILE A 128 4.22 -9.49 -1.48
CA ILE A 128 3.54 -9.98 -2.67
C ILE A 128 4.57 -10.09 -3.81
N VAL A 129 4.73 -11.29 -4.35
CA VAL A 129 5.68 -11.56 -5.43
C VAL A 129 5.20 -10.85 -6.70
N PRO A 130 5.97 -9.92 -7.30
CA PRO A 130 5.61 -9.32 -8.57
C PRO A 130 5.50 -10.38 -9.67
N GLU A 131 4.42 -10.33 -10.44
CA GLU A 131 4.18 -11.24 -11.56
C GLU A 131 4.39 -10.50 -12.89
N PHE A 132 5.38 -10.94 -13.67
CA PHE A 132 5.74 -10.33 -14.94
C PHE A 132 5.31 -11.19 -16.12
N THR A 133 5.09 -10.56 -17.28
CA THR A 133 4.95 -11.25 -18.56
C THR A 133 6.15 -10.95 -19.45
N ALA A 134 6.42 -11.79 -20.46
CA ALA A 134 7.52 -11.57 -21.40
C ALA A 134 7.38 -10.25 -22.18
N ALA A 135 6.16 -9.76 -22.38
CA ALA A 135 5.83 -8.51 -23.06
C ALA A 135 5.42 -7.39 -22.08
N GLN A 136 5.92 -7.43 -20.84
CA GLN A 136 5.56 -6.44 -19.82
C GLN A 136 5.98 -5.03 -20.24
N GLU A 137 5.01 -4.13 -20.32
CA GLU A 137 5.25 -2.69 -20.42
C GLU A 137 5.25 -2.06 -19.03
N PHE A 138 6.18 -1.15 -18.80
CA PHE A 138 6.27 -0.40 -17.54
C PHE A 138 5.84 1.04 -17.79
N LYS A 139 4.94 1.54 -16.94
CA LYS A 139 4.50 2.93 -16.96
C LYS A 139 4.14 3.36 -15.55
N ILE A 140 4.22 4.66 -15.27
CA ILE A 140 3.69 5.21 -14.03
C ILE A 140 2.16 5.03 -14.08
N PHE A 141 1.65 4.07 -13.32
CA PHE A 141 0.23 3.79 -13.18
C PHE A 141 -0.35 4.40 -11.90
N HIS A 142 0.46 4.52 -10.84
CA HIS A 142 0.03 5.08 -9.56
C HIS A 142 1.06 6.06 -9.00
N GLU A 143 0.63 7.28 -8.67
CA GLU A 143 1.53 8.40 -8.34
C GLU A 143 1.64 8.69 -6.84
N ASN A 144 1.12 7.83 -5.96
CA ASN A 144 1.05 8.14 -4.52
C ASN A 144 2.42 8.46 -3.90
N ILE A 145 3.50 7.84 -4.36
CA ILE A 145 4.87 8.14 -3.90
C ILE A 145 5.21 9.64 -3.96
N PHE A 146 4.78 10.34 -5.01
CA PHE A 146 5.03 11.77 -5.17
C PHE A 146 4.19 12.59 -4.18
N GLY A 147 2.94 12.17 -3.97
CA GLY A 147 2.06 12.73 -2.94
C GLY A 147 2.62 12.53 -1.53
N GLU A 148 3.14 11.35 -1.22
CA GLU A 148 3.75 11.04 0.08
C GLU A 148 4.94 11.93 0.38
N TYR A 149 5.84 12.09 -0.59
CA TYR A 149 6.99 12.99 -0.43
C TYR A 149 6.55 14.43 -0.19
N ASN A 150 5.58 14.93 -0.96
CA ASN A 150 5.06 16.29 -0.79
C ASN A 150 4.38 16.50 0.58
N ASN A 151 3.67 15.49 1.08
CA ASN A 151 3.06 15.54 2.42
C ASN A 151 4.13 15.56 3.52
N ALA A 152 5.14 14.69 3.42
CA ALA A 152 6.24 14.62 4.39
C ALA A 152 7.02 15.95 4.45
N LYS A 153 7.22 16.60 3.30
CA LYS A 153 7.93 17.88 3.18
C LYS A 153 7.19 19.07 3.84
N GLN A 154 5.90 18.95 4.12
CA GLN A 154 5.10 20.02 4.76
C GLN A 154 5.17 19.99 6.29
N LEU A 155 5.77 18.95 6.87
CA LEU A 155 6.05 18.83 8.31
C LEU A 155 7.42 19.45 8.63
#